data_AF-A0A351SXR4-F1
#
_entry.id   AF-A0A351SXR4-F1
#
_cell.length_a   1.000
_cell.length_b   1.000
_cell.length_c   1.000
_cell.angle_alpha   90.00
_cell.angle_beta   90.00
_cell.angle_gamma   90.00
#
_symmetry.space_group_name_H-M   'P 1'
#
loop_
_entity.id
_entity.type
_entity.pdbx_description
1 polymer ?
#
loop_
_entity_poly.entity_id
_entity_poly.type
_entity_poly.pdbx_seq_one_letter_code
_entity_poly.pdbx_strand_id
1 'polypeptide(L)'
;MACKEKGGEEIMNGKVSRRRFLDWFLNTSAGAFFLSVFYPVARYLVPPKLEESAARTVTLSLKPQEVKPNSGQIFKFGSQPGILVRTQEGDLRAFTAICTHLACTVQYRPDLGHIWCAC
;
A
#
# COMPACT_ATOMS: atom_id res chain seq x y z
N MET A 1 15.59 42.72 -19.34
CA MET A 1 15.20 42.12 -20.63
C MET A 1 15.03 40.63 -20.41
N ALA A 2 13.78 40.21 -20.24
CA ALA A 2 13.40 38.82 -20.04
C ALA A 2 13.38 38.08 -21.38
N CYS A 3 14.03 36.92 -21.47
CA CYS A 3 13.65 35.93 -22.46
C CYS A 3 13.45 34.60 -21.74
N LYS A 4 12.20 34.14 -21.86
CA LYS A 4 11.50 33.19 -21.02
C LYS A 4 11.73 31.78 -21.55
N GLU A 5 12.10 30.86 -20.65
CA GLU A 5 12.01 29.42 -20.89
C GLU A 5 10.58 29.07 -21.30
N LYS A 6 10.42 28.50 -22.49
CA LYS A 6 9.21 27.73 -22.86
C LYS A 6 9.62 26.55 -23.73
N GLY A 7 9.76 25.42 -23.07
CA GLY A 7 9.57 24.12 -23.70
C GLY A 7 8.10 23.90 -24.02
N GLY A 8 7.88 23.03 -25.01
CA GLY A 8 6.59 22.42 -25.30
C GLY A 8 5.76 23.17 -26.35
N GLU A 9 5.50 22.47 -27.45
CA GLU A 9 4.42 22.71 -28.41
C GLU A 9 4.70 23.67 -29.59
N GLU A 10 5.30 23.11 -30.66
CA GLU A 10 4.92 23.44 -32.06
C GLU A 10 5.27 22.27 -32.99
N ILE A 11 4.29 21.41 -33.26
CA ILE A 11 4.29 20.56 -34.44
C ILE A 11 3.51 21.30 -35.55
N MET A 12 4.12 21.35 -36.74
CA MET A 12 3.62 21.86 -38.03
C MET A 12 3.76 23.36 -38.33
N ASN A 13 4.86 23.76 -39.00
CA ASN A 13 4.83 24.25 -40.40
C ASN A 13 6.23 24.73 -40.89
N GLY A 14 6.59 24.39 -42.13
CA GLY A 14 7.45 25.19 -43.01
C GLY A 14 8.98 25.16 -42.83
N LYS A 15 9.66 24.28 -43.60
CA LYS A 15 11.12 24.19 -43.86
C LYS A 15 12.00 23.73 -42.69
N VAL A 16 12.33 22.43 -42.68
CA VAL A 16 13.30 21.84 -41.74
C VAL A 16 14.69 22.44 -41.99
N SER A 17 15.09 23.40 -41.14
CA SER A 17 16.47 23.85 -41.05
C SER A 17 17.33 22.75 -40.42
N ARG A 18 18.55 22.54 -40.93
CA ARG A 18 19.54 21.59 -40.37
C ARG A 18 19.72 21.77 -38.85
N ARG A 19 19.66 23.01 -38.36
CA ARG A 19 19.75 23.32 -36.93
C ARG A 19 18.53 22.82 -36.16
N ARG A 20 17.32 23.09 -36.68
CA ARG A 20 16.06 22.62 -36.07
C ARG A 20 15.97 21.08 -36.01
N PHE A 21 16.52 20.38 -37.01
CA PHE A 21 16.63 18.92 -36.98
C PHE A 21 17.57 18.43 -35.87
N LEU A 22 18.77 19.03 -35.75
CA LEU A 22 19.72 18.69 -34.70
C LEU A 22 19.18 19.01 -33.30
N ASP A 23 18.57 20.18 -33.11
CA ASP A 23 17.98 20.60 -31.84
C ASP A 23 16.87 19.63 -31.40
N TRP A 24 16.02 19.18 -32.33
CA TRP A 24 14.99 18.20 -32.03
C TRP A 24 15.57 16.83 -31.65
N PHE A 25 16.57 16.35 -32.39
CA PHE A 25 17.22 15.06 -32.11
C PHE A 25 17.95 15.07 -30.76
N LEU A 26 18.68 16.15 -30.45
CA LEU A 26 19.40 16.30 -29.19
C LEU A 26 18.45 16.40 -27.99
N ASN A 27 17.38 17.19 -28.11
CA ASN A 27 16.40 17.34 -27.02
C ASN A 27 15.61 16.05 -26.76
N THR A 28 15.22 15.31 -27.81
CA THR A 28 14.48 14.05 -27.66
C THR A 28 15.36 12.94 -27.10
N SER A 29 16.61 12.81 -27.56
CA SER A 29 17.56 11.82 -27.03
C SER A 29 17.96 12.12 -25.59
N ALA A 30 18.23 13.38 -25.26
CA ALA A 30 18.48 13.79 -23.88
C ALA A 30 17.26 13.53 -22.98
N GLY A 31 16.06 13.90 -23.43
CA GLY A 31 14.81 13.63 -22.70
C GLY A 31 14.56 12.13 -22.47
N ALA A 32 14.77 11.30 -23.48
CA ALA A 32 14.64 9.85 -23.38
C ALA A 32 15.67 9.25 -22.40
N PHE A 33 16.91 9.75 -22.41
CA PHE A 33 17.93 9.34 -21.44
C PHE A 33 17.52 9.69 -20.01
N PHE A 34 17.06 10.92 -19.76
CA PHE A 34 16.58 11.32 -18.44
C PHE A 34 15.39 10.46 -17.99
N LEU A 35 14.40 10.23 -18.85
CA LEU A 35 13.27 9.35 -18.51
C LEU A 35 13.72 7.93 -18.17
N SER A 36 14.67 7.36 -18.92
CA SER A 36 15.23 6.03 -18.66
C SER A 36 15.92 5.93 -17.29
N VAL A 37 16.60 7.00 -16.86
CA VAL A 37 17.28 7.05 -15.55
C VAL A 37 16.30 7.35 -14.40
N PHE A 38 15.34 8.25 -14.60
CA PHE A 38 14.36 8.62 -13.55
C PHE A 38 13.28 7.56 -13.35
N TYR A 39 12.94 6.78 -14.37
CA TYR A 39 11.96 5.69 -14.29
C TYR A 39 12.29 4.66 -13.19
N PRO A 40 13.49 4.04 -13.14
CA PRO A 40 13.82 3.08 -12.09
C PRO A 40 13.88 3.75 -10.71
N VAL A 41 14.29 5.02 -10.60
CA VAL A 41 14.27 5.75 -9.32
C VAL A 41 12.83 5.91 -8.80
N ALA A 42 11.92 6.38 -9.66
CA ALA A 42 10.51 6.49 -9.31
C ALA A 42 9.90 5.12 -8.99
N ARG A 43 10.27 4.09 -9.75
CA ARG A 43 9.76 2.73 -9.55
C ARG A 43 10.39 2.01 -8.34
N TYR A 44 11.54 2.45 -7.88
CA TYR A 44 12.16 1.97 -6.63
C TYR A 44 11.41 2.48 -5.40
N LEU A 45 10.89 3.72 -5.46
CA LEU A 45 10.09 4.30 -4.38
C LEU A 45 8.71 3.63 -4.25
N VAL A 46 8.14 3.13 -5.35
CA VAL A 46 6.88 2.39 -5.32
C VAL A 46 7.19 0.92 -5.01
N PRO A 47 6.90 0.42 -3.78
CA PRO A 47 7.19 -0.96 -3.45
C PRO A 47 6.43 -1.89 -4.42
N PRO A 48 7.09 -2.92 -4.97
CA PRO A 48 6.37 -3.95 -5.70
C PRO A 48 5.33 -4.58 -4.75
N LYS A 49 4.16 -4.96 -5.28
CA LYS A 49 3.20 -5.77 -4.53
C LYS A 49 3.92 -7.08 -4.17
N LEU A 50 4.42 -7.17 -2.94
CA LEU A 50 4.87 -8.43 -2.38
C LEU A 50 3.61 -9.27 -2.23
N GLU A 51 3.59 -10.45 -2.85
CA GLU A 51 2.59 -11.48 -2.53
C GLU A 51 2.67 -11.70 -1.03
N GLU A 52 1.68 -11.19 -0.29
CA GLU A 52 1.61 -11.33 1.15
C GLU A 52 1.59 -12.84 1.44
N SER A 53 2.58 -13.24 2.23
CA SER A 53 3.03 -14.62 2.43
C SER A 53 1.91 -15.66 2.46
N ALA A 54 2.18 -16.81 1.85
CA ALA A 54 1.33 -17.99 1.67
C ALA A 54 0.85 -18.69 2.98
N ALA A 55 0.69 -17.98 4.09
CA ALA A 55 0.04 -18.48 5.28
C ALA A 55 -1.50 -18.36 5.13
N ARG A 56 -2.08 -19.18 4.25
CA ARG A 56 -3.56 -19.27 4.08
C ARG A 56 -4.25 -19.86 5.31
N THR A 57 -3.51 -20.52 6.18
CA THR A 57 -4.03 -21.17 7.39
C THR A 57 -2.97 -21.15 8.48
N VAL A 58 -3.25 -20.50 9.61
CA VAL A 58 -2.47 -20.68 10.85
C VAL A 58 -3.31 -21.56 11.76
N THR A 59 -2.80 -22.75 12.08
CA THR A 59 -3.37 -23.57 13.15
C THR A 59 -3.05 -22.90 14.47
N LEU A 60 -4.04 -22.24 15.04
CA LEU A 60 -3.92 -21.72 16.40
C LEU A 60 -3.84 -22.91 17.35
N SER A 61 -2.84 -22.88 18.24
CA SER A 61 -2.74 -23.83 19.36
C SER A 61 -3.89 -23.68 20.37
N LEU A 62 -4.73 -22.65 20.21
CA LEU A 62 -5.87 -22.34 21.04
C LEU A 62 -7.06 -23.20 20.62
N LYS A 63 -7.52 -24.06 21.52
CA LYS A 63 -8.75 -24.82 21.29
C LYS A 63 -9.97 -23.89 21.41
N PRO A 64 -11.04 -24.10 20.61
CA PRO A 64 -12.30 -23.37 20.74
C PRO A 64 -12.90 -23.36 22.16
N GLN A 65 -12.57 -24.38 22.96
CA GLN A 65 -13.02 -24.53 24.35
C GLN A 65 -12.19 -23.72 25.38
N GLU A 66 -11.01 -23.24 25.02
CA GLU A 66 -10.12 -22.48 25.93
C GLU A 66 -10.42 -20.97 25.92
N VAL A 67 -11.20 -20.50 24.94
CA VAL A 67 -11.62 -19.10 24.85
C VAL A 67 -12.82 -18.89 25.76
N LYS A 68 -12.66 -18.06 26.79
CA LYS A 68 -13.75 -17.71 27.72
C LYS A 68 -14.93 -17.09 26.95
N PRO A 69 -16.18 -17.34 27.35
CA PRO A 69 -17.32 -16.63 26.79
C PRO A 69 -17.16 -15.12 27.00
N ASN A 70 -17.55 -14.32 26.01
CA ASN A 70 -17.39 -12.86 26.00
C ASN A 70 -15.93 -12.41 26.14
N SER A 71 -14.98 -13.10 25.48
CA SER A 71 -13.57 -12.72 25.46
C SER A 71 -13.01 -12.65 24.04
N GLY A 72 -12.01 -11.80 23.86
CA GLY A 72 -11.23 -11.70 22.63
C GLY A 72 -9.77 -12.08 22.89
N GLN A 73 -9.21 -12.97 22.08
CA GLN A 73 -7.80 -13.34 22.10
C GLN A 73 -7.11 -12.89 20.81
N ILE A 74 -6.00 -12.16 20.96
CA ILE A 74 -5.18 -11.73 19.83
C ILE A 74 -4.15 -12.81 19.52
N PHE A 75 -4.03 -13.16 18.24
CA PHE A 75 -3.06 -14.11 17.74
C PHE A 75 -2.28 -13.52 16.56
N LYS A 76 -1.12 -14.09 16.27
CA LYS A 76 -0.30 -13.66 15.14
C LYS A 76 -0.71 -14.41 13.87
N PHE A 77 -1.18 -13.69 12.86
CA PHE A 77 -1.52 -14.24 11.54
C PHE A 77 -0.52 -13.74 10.48
N GLY A 78 0.57 -14.48 10.32
CA GLY A 78 1.67 -14.05 9.43
C GLY A 78 2.31 -12.73 9.92
N SER A 79 2.24 -11.70 9.09
CA SER A 79 2.73 -10.33 9.37
C SER A 79 1.73 -9.47 10.14
N GLN A 80 0.44 -9.85 10.17
CA GLN A 80 -0.64 -9.03 10.73
C GLN A 80 -1.25 -9.69 11.98
N PRO A 81 -1.62 -8.93 13.03
CA PRO A 81 -2.34 -9.48 14.16
C PRO A 81 -3.80 -9.79 13.79
N GLY A 82 -4.29 -10.95 14.21
CA GLY A 82 -5.70 -11.36 14.15
C GLY A 82 -6.32 -11.40 15.55
N ILE A 83 -7.64 -11.27 15.64
CA ILE A 83 -8.40 -11.37 16.89
C ILE A 83 -9.50 -12.42 16.73
N LEU A 84 -9.55 -13.35 17.69
CA LEU A 84 -10.62 -14.33 17.81
C LEU A 84 -11.55 -13.87 18.93
N VAL A 85 -12.83 -13.67 18.61
CA VAL A 85 -13.87 -13.21 19.54
C VAL A 85 -14.88 -14.32 19.74
N ARG A 86 -15.17 -14.65 21.00
CA ARG A 86 -16.30 -15.49 21.39
C ARG A 86 -17.43 -14.59 21.89
N THR A 87 -18.49 -14.49 21.12
CA THR A 87 -19.67 -13.68 21.48
C THR A 87 -20.39 -14.26 22.70
N GLN A 88 -21.27 -13.48 23.32
CA GLN A 88 -22.10 -13.93 24.44
C GLN A 88 -23.03 -15.09 24.04
N GLU A 89 -23.44 -15.14 22.78
CA GLU A 89 -24.28 -16.20 22.18
C GLU A 89 -23.50 -17.50 21.96
N GLY A 90 -22.17 -17.48 22.13
CA GLY A 90 -21.30 -18.66 21.97
C GLY A 90 -20.69 -18.80 20.58
N ASP A 91 -21.04 -17.92 19.63
CA ASP A 91 -20.44 -17.89 18.30
C ASP A 91 -18.97 -17.48 18.38
N LEU A 92 -18.14 -18.18 17.61
CA LEU A 92 -16.74 -17.84 17.40
C LEU A 92 -16.59 -17.08 16.07
N ARG A 93 -16.03 -15.88 16.15
CA ARG A 93 -15.76 -15.02 14.99
C ARG A 93 -14.31 -14.59 15.00
N ALA A 94 -13.65 -14.68 13.85
CA ALA A 94 -12.26 -14.26 13.68
C ALA A 94 -12.19 -13.03 12.76
N PHE A 95 -11.41 -12.04 13.17
CA PHE A 95 -11.20 -10.79 12.44
C PHE A 95 -9.72 -10.41 12.42
N THR A 96 -9.32 -9.48 11.57
CA THR A 96 -8.02 -8.79 11.70
C THR A 96 -8.07 -7.86 12.91
N ALA A 97 -7.02 -7.89 13.75
CA ALA A 97 -6.89 -7.02 14.92
C ALA A 97 -6.30 -5.65 14.54
N ILE A 98 -6.59 -5.16 13.34
CA ILE A 98 -6.05 -3.92 12.79
C ILE A 98 -7.20 -2.96 12.52
N CYS A 99 -7.12 -1.76 13.10
CA CYS A 99 -8.09 -0.69 12.83
C CYS A 99 -7.96 -0.21 11.38
N THR A 100 -9.08 -0.11 10.67
CA THR A 100 -9.13 0.39 9.29
C THR A 100 -8.82 1.88 9.14
N HIS A 101 -8.75 2.62 10.26
CA HIS A 101 -8.43 4.05 10.25
C HIS A 101 -6.94 4.30 9.99
N LEU A 102 -6.09 3.79 10.88
CA LEU A 102 -4.64 4.05 10.85
C LEU A 102 -3.81 2.83 11.30
N ALA A 103 -4.34 1.63 11.15
CA ALA A 103 -3.67 0.37 11.45
C ALA A 103 -3.24 0.14 12.92
N CYS A 104 -3.87 0.82 13.88
CA CYS A 104 -3.67 0.53 15.29
C CYS A 104 -4.21 -0.85 15.70
N THR A 105 -3.55 -1.49 16.66
CA THR A 105 -4.01 -2.75 17.23
C THR A 105 -5.27 -2.54 18.07
N VAL A 106 -6.34 -3.23 17.72
CA VAL A 106 -7.63 -3.15 18.45
C VAL A 106 -7.73 -4.21 19.53
N GLN A 107 -8.53 -3.95 20.56
CA GLN A 107 -8.76 -4.85 21.69
C GLN A 107 -10.25 -5.14 21.83
N TYR A 108 -10.59 -6.32 22.35
CA TYR A 108 -11.98 -6.64 22.68
C TYR A 108 -12.34 -6.14 24.08
N ARG A 109 -13.40 -5.35 24.21
CA ARG A 109 -13.93 -4.89 25.50
C ARG A 109 -15.08 -5.80 25.94
N PRO A 110 -14.90 -6.63 26.98
CA PRO A 110 -15.94 -7.55 27.45
C PRO A 110 -17.14 -6.80 28.03
N ASP A 111 -16.94 -5.59 28.57
CA ASP A 111 -17.99 -4.78 29.19
C ASP A 111 -19.08 -4.34 28.19
N LEU A 112 -18.66 -4.08 26.94
CA LEU A 112 -19.52 -3.58 25.86
C LEU A 112 -19.80 -4.65 24.80
N GLY A 113 -19.02 -5.74 24.78
CA GLY A 113 -19.12 -6.77 23.75
C GLY A 113 -18.60 -6.33 22.38
N HIS A 114 -17.78 -5.27 22.32
CA HIS A 114 -17.32 -4.66 21.06
C HIS A 114 -15.79 -4.62 20.94
N ILE A 115 -15.32 -4.56 19.70
CA ILE A 115 -13.92 -4.31 19.36
C ILE A 115 -13.68 -2.81 19.44
N TRP A 116 -12.67 -2.40 20.22
CA TRP A 116 -12.36 -1.00 20.51
C TRP A 116 -10.93 -0.64 20.08
N CYS A 117 -10.76 0.57 19.55
CA CYS A 117 -9.49 1.15 19.14
C CYS A 117 -9.10 2.27 20.11
N ALA A 118 -7.85 2.27 20.59
CA ALA A 118 -7.38 3.18 21.64
C ALA A 118 -6.69 4.48 21.16
N CYS A 119 -6.38 4.59 19.86
CA CYS A 119 -5.46 5.58 19.29
C CYS A 119 -6.04 7.00 19.06
#